data_AF-M5G6Z8-F1
#
_entry.id   AF-M5G6Z8-F1
#
_cell.length_a   1.000
_cell.length_b   1.000
_cell.length_c   1.000
_cell.angle_alpha   90.00
_cell.angle_beta   90.00
_cell.angle_gamma   90.00
#
_symmetry.space_group_name_H-M   'P 1'
#
loop_
_entity.id
_entity.type
_entity.pdbx_description
1 polymer ?
#
loop_
_entity_poly.entity_id
_entity_poly.type
_entity_poly.pdbx_seq_one_letter_code
_entity_poly.pdbx_strand_id
1 'polypeptide(L)'
;MFSVNLLVPRESLKIEGPFKCWSRPSDRPPPSSYTDWGLAFCPSCGTQFCAFPSAIPSMAVLRIGTLDPEDLDSLGRPQMEMFCSRKLGWPKALEGAAQFEDWPPRG
;
A
#
# COMPACT_ATOMS: atom_id res chain seq x y z
N MET A 1 12.29 5.37 6.09
CA MET A 1 12.15 3.92 6.31
C MET A 1 11.03 3.45 5.39
N PHE A 2 11.21 2.34 4.68
CA PHE A 2 10.17 1.86 3.76
C PHE A 2 9.10 1.07 4.49
N SER A 3 7.86 1.17 4.00
CA SER A 3 6.89 0.09 4.13
C SER A 3 7.05 -0.86 2.95
N VAL A 4 6.96 -2.16 3.19
CA VAL A 4 6.89 -3.15 2.11
C VAL A 4 5.42 -3.44 1.83
N ASN A 5 5.03 -3.33 0.56
CA ASN A 5 3.64 -3.45 0.15
C ASN A 5 3.49 -4.36 -1.06
N LEU A 6 2.32 -5.00 -1.16
CA LEU A 6 1.86 -5.76 -2.30
C LEU A 6 0.74 -4.98 -2.98
N LEU A 7 0.84 -4.80 -4.30
CA LEU A 7 -0.26 -4.27 -5.10
C LEU A 7 -1.14 -5.44 -5.54
N VAL A 8 -2.44 -5.36 -5.25
CA VAL A 8 -3.43 -6.36 -5.66
C VAL A 8 -4.59 -5.68 -6.38
N PRO A 9 -5.23 -6.35 -7.36
CA PRO A 9 -6.49 -5.88 -7.92
C PRO A 9 -7.53 -5.72 -6.80
N ARG A 10 -8.26 -4.61 -6.81
CA ARG A 10 -9.29 -4.33 -5.79
C ARG A 10 -10.41 -5.38 -5.82
N GLU A 11 -10.72 -5.90 -7.00
CA GLU A 11 -11.74 -6.93 -7.21
C GLU A 11 -11.36 -8.30 -6.61
N SER A 12 -10.07 -8.60 -6.45
CA SER A 12 -9.63 -9.84 -5.83
C SER A 12 -9.56 -9.74 -4.30
N LEU A 13 -9.71 -8.53 -3.74
CA LEU A 13 -9.59 -8.28 -2.31
C LEU A 13 -10.95 -8.39 -1.61
N LYS A 14 -11.02 -9.25 -0.60
CA LYS A 14 -12.13 -9.33 0.35
C LYS A 14 -11.62 -8.94 1.73
N ILE A 15 -12.32 -8.04 2.41
CA ILE A 15 -12.02 -7.63 3.78
C ILE A 15 -13.20 -8.00 4.65
N GLU A 16 -12.95 -8.83 5.66
CA GLU A 16 -13.94 -9.27 6.63
C GLU A 16 -13.62 -8.69 8.00
N GLY A 17 -14.68 -8.43 8.78
CA GLY A 17 -14.58 -7.80 10.09
C GLY A 17 -14.52 -6.26 10.05
N PRO A 18 -14.47 -5.62 11.24
CA PRO A 18 -14.54 -4.18 11.35
C PRO A 18 -13.21 -3.51 10.99
N PHE A 19 -13.25 -2.51 10.12
CA PHE A 19 -12.13 -1.62 9.84
C PHE A 19 -12.59 -0.17 9.80
N LYS A 20 -11.63 0.75 9.94
CA LYS A 20 -11.85 2.19 9.70
C LYS A 20 -10.96 2.64 8.55
N CYS A 21 -11.44 3.65 7.82
CA CYS A 21 -10.67 4.30 6.76
C CYS A 21 -10.39 5.75 7.12
N TRP A 22 -9.19 6.21 6.80
CA TRP A 22 -8.82 7.61 6.88
C TRP A 22 -8.29 8.11 5.54
N SER A 23 -8.82 9.23 5.07
CA SER A 23 -8.35 9.93 3.86
C SER A 23 -8.41 11.43 4.06
N ARG A 24 -7.47 12.16 3.45
CA ARG A 24 -7.62 13.61 3.29
C ARG A 24 -8.65 13.89 2.19
N PRO A 25 -9.32 15.05 2.22
CA PRO A 25 -10.23 15.43 1.15
C PRO A 25 -9.61 15.40 -0.25
N SER A 26 -8.33 15.76 -0.38
CA SER A 26 -7.56 15.70 -1.63
C SER A 26 -7.37 14.30 -2.19
N ASP A 27 -7.46 13.28 -1.34
CA ASP A 27 -7.09 11.91 -1.69
C ASP A 27 -8.31 11.09 -2.13
N ARG A 28 -9.50 11.71 -2.14
CA ARG A 28 -10.78 11.06 -2.49
C ARG A 28 -11.17 11.39 -3.93
N PRO A 29 -11.57 10.39 -4.75
CA PRO A 29 -12.10 10.67 -6.07
C PRO A 29 -13.49 11.33 -5.97
N PRO A 30 -13.79 12.39 -6.73
CA PRO A 30 -15.16 12.90 -6.83
C PRO A 30 -16.02 11.94 -7.68
N PRO A 31 -17.33 11.72 -7.38
CA PRO A 31 -18.06 12.04 -6.16
C PRO A 31 -18.14 10.81 -5.22
N SER A 32 -17.08 10.48 -4.48
CA SER A 32 -17.10 9.29 -3.62
C SER A 32 -17.81 9.54 -2.29
N SER A 33 -18.78 8.68 -1.93
CA SER A 33 -19.35 8.57 -0.59
C SER A 33 -18.35 7.91 0.37
N TYR A 34 -17.42 8.71 0.88
CA TYR A 34 -16.81 8.71 2.22
C TYR A 34 -16.29 7.45 2.97
N THR A 35 -16.34 6.19 2.50
CA THR A 35 -15.88 5.06 3.36
C THR A 35 -14.76 4.20 2.81
N ASP A 36 -14.54 4.14 1.49
CA ASP A 36 -13.70 3.06 0.91
C ASP A 36 -12.46 3.58 0.16
N TRP A 37 -11.97 4.78 0.55
CA TRP A 37 -10.79 5.43 -0.02
C TRP A 37 -9.84 5.89 1.08
N GLY A 38 -8.53 5.77 0.81
CA GLY A 38 -7.48 6.12 1.77
C GLY A 38 -6.90 4.92 2.51
N LEU A 39 -6.48 5.14 3.75
CA LEU A 39 -5.77 4.15 4.55
C LEU A 39 -6.76 3.35 5.40
N ALA A 40 -6.83 2.03 5.22
CA ALA A 40 -7.64 1.14 6.02
C ALA A 40 -6.83 0.55 7.19
N PHE A 41 -7.42 0.60 8.38
CA PHE A 41 -6.74 0.18 9.61
C PHE A 41 -7.69 -0.52 10.59
N CYS A 42 -7.09 -1.37 11.42
CA CYS A 42 -7.78 -2.07 12.50
C CYS A 42 -8.16 -1.07 13.60
N PRO A 43 -9.45 -1.00 14.01
CA PRO A 43 -9.89 -0.01 14.99
C PRO A 43 -9.43 -0.30 16.42
N SER A 44 -8.99 -1.53 16.73
CA SER A 44 -8.57 -1.92 18.07
C SER A 44 -7.08 -1.67 18.31
N CYS A 45 -6.20 -1.99 17.35
CA CYS A 45 -4.76 -1.86 17.49
C CYS A 45 -4.13 -0.74 16.64
N GLY A 46 -4.89 -0.14 15.71
CA GLY A 46 -4.40 0.93 14.84
C GLY A 46 -3.52 0.46 13.68
N THR A 47 -3.27 -0.84 13.54
CA THR A 47 -2.48 -1.38 12.42
C THR A 47 -3.15 -1.06 11.10
N GLN A 48 -2.44 -0.32 10.24
CA GLN A 48 -2.86 -0.10 8.87
C GLN A 48 -2.42 -1.29 8.00
N PHE A 49 -3.41 -1.98 7.44
CA PHE A 49 -3.23 -3.21 6.65
C PHE A 49 -3.42 -3.00 5.14
N CYS A 50 -4.16 -1.96 4.74
CA CYS A 50 -4.43 -1.70 3.33
C CYS A 50 -4.49 -0.19 3.03
N ALA A 51 -4.30 0.18 1.77
CA ALA A 51 -4.61 1.50 1.25
C ALA A 51 -5.31 1.41 -0.11
N PHE A 52 -6.26 2.32 -0.33
CA PHE A 52 -7.03 2.51 -1.54
C PHE A 52 -6.71 3.88 -2.15
N PRO A 53 -5.62 4.00 -2.92
CA PRO A 53 -5.20 5.27 -3.49
C PRO A 53 -6.08 5.67 -4.69
N SER A 54 -6.54 6.91 -4.72
CA SER A 54 -7.30 7.46 -5.85
C SER A 54 -6.51 7.50 -7.16
N ALA A 55 -5.17 7.52 -7.08
CA ALA A 55 -4.29 7.55 -8.25
C ALA A 55 -4.32 6.25 -9.08
N ILE A 56 -4.64 5.10 -8.46
CA ILE A 56 -4.75 3.78 -9.09
C ILE A 56 -6.02 3.08 -8.57
N PRO A 57 -7.22 3.54 -8.94
CA PRO A 57 -8.47 3.16 -8.28
C PRO A 57 -8.86 1.68 -8.41
N SER A 58 -8.32 0.98 -9.41
CA SER A 58 -8.51 -0.47 -9.61
C SER A 58 -7.60 -1.33 -8.74
N MET A 59 -6.67 -0.73 -7.99
CA MET A 59 -5.70 -1.44 -7.17
C MET A 59 -5.89 -1.12 -5.68
N ALA A 60 -5.53 -2.08 -4.84
CA ALA A 60 -5.34 -1.92 -3.42
C ALA A 60 -3.87 -2.18 -3.07
N VAL A 61 -3.37 -1.47 -2.07
CA VAL A 61 -1.98 -1.60 -1.60
C VAL A 61 -2.02 -2.26 -0.23
N LEU A 62 -1.69 -3.54 -0.18
CA LEU A 62 -1.62 -4.34 1.05
C LEU A 62 -0.25 -4.22 1.72
N ARG A 63 -0.24 -4.18 3.04
CA ARG A 63 0.99 -4.21 3.84
C ARG A 63 1.37 -5.66 4.07
N ILE A 64 2.51 -6.11 3.53
CA ILE A 64 2.86 -7.53 3.65
C ILE A 64 3.06 -7.97 5.10
N GLY A 65 3.49 -7.06 5.99
CA GLY A 65 3.66 -7.36 7.41
C GLY A 65 2.36 -7.66 8.18
N THR A 66 1.21 -7.62 7.52
CA THR A 66 -0.09 -8.02 8.10
C THR A 66 -0.65 -9.31 7.48
N LEU A 67 0.13 -10.00 6.64
CA LEU A 67 -0.21 -11.31 6.10
C LEU A 67 0.26 -12.41 7.05
N ASP A 68 -0.34 -13.59 6.93
CA ASP A 68 0.08 -14.75 7.70
C ASP A 68 1.49 -15.19 7.26
N PRO A 69 2.35 -15.66 8.19
CA PRO A 69 3.74 -15.99 7.89
C PRO A 69 3.92 -16.99 6.75
N GLU A 70 3.04 -17.98 6.64
CA GLU A 70 3.04 -18.99 5.58
C GLU A 70 2.86 -18.39 4.17
N ASP A 71 2.11 -17.30 4.05
CA ASP A 71 1.88 -16.63 2.77
C ASP A 71 3.09 -15.81 2.34
N LEU A 72 3.89 -15.31 3.30
CA LEU A 72 5.07 -14.49 3.01
C LEU A 72 6.12 -15.25 2.21
N ASP A 73 6.31 -16.54 2.48
CA ASP A 73 7.28 -17.40 1.79
C ASP A 73 6.89 -17.64 0.32
N SER A 74 5.61 -17.49 0.00
CA SER A 74 5.11 -17.59 -1.38
C SER A 74 5.33 -16.31 -2.21
N LEU A 75 5.62 -15.18 -1.54
CA LEU A 75 5.82 -13.90 -2.19
C LEU A 75 7.24 -13.77 -2.76
N GLY A 76 7.33 -13.19 -3.95
CA GLY A 76 8.61 -12.78 -4.52
C GLY A 76 9.25 -11.61 -3.75
N ARG A 77 10.53 -11.33 -4.04
CA ARG A 77 11.21 -10.13 -3.53
C ARG A 77 10.54 -8.85 -4.06
N PRO A 78 10.57 -7.73 -3.31
CA PRO A 78 10.12 -6.45 -3.85
C PRO A 78 10.82 -6.09 -5.15
N GLN A 79 10.05 -5.69 -6.16
CA GLN A 79 10.57 -5.38 -7.50
C GLN A 79 10.85 -3.87 -7.68
N MET A 80 10.38 -3.03 -6.75
CA MET A 80 10.50 -1.58 -6.82
C MET A 80 10.67 -0.94 -5.46
N GLU A 81 11.48 0.11 -5.39
CA GLU A 81 11.57 1.07 -4.30
C GLU A 81 11.04 2.42 -4.82
N MET A 82 9.95 2.93 -4.23
CA MET A 82 9.33 4.21 -4.60
C MET A 82 9.59 5.26 -3.54
N PHE A 83 9.57 6.55 -3.91
CA PHE A 83 9.84 7.68 -3.02
C PHE A 83 11.26 7.66 -2.41
N CYS A 84 12.25 7.23 -3.20
CA CYS A 84 13.64 7.16 -2.80
C CYS A 84 14.25 8.52 -2.43
N SER A 85 13.67 9.64 -2.89
CA SER A 85 14.08 11.00 -2.52
C SER A 85 13.99 11.28 -1.03
N ARG A 86 13.17 10.49 -0.31
CA ARG A 86 12.95 10.56 1.14
C ARG A 86 13.48 9.32 1.87
N LYS A 87 14.28 8.48 1.20
CA LYS A 87 14.92 7.31 1.79
C LYS A 87 15.92 7.76 2.86
N LEU A 88 16.00 7.02 3.96
CA LEU A 88 17.04 7.26 4.97
C LEU A 88 18.41 6.87 4.39
N GLY A 89 19.51 7.45 4.86
CA GLY A 89 20.84 7.20 4.25
C GLY A 89 21.44 5.81 4.53
N TRP A 90 20.95 5.09 5.54
CA TRP A 90 21.53 3.82 6.00
C TRP A 90 21.06 2.53 5.30
N PRO A 91 19.81 2.39 4.80
CA PRO A 91 19.42 1.19 4.05
C PRO A 91 20.04 1.21 2.67
N LYS A 92 20.67 0.10 2.27
CA LYS A 92 21.14 -0.08 0.90
C LYS A 92 19.96 -0.22 -0.08
N ALA A 93 20.22 -0.02 -1.35
CA ALA A 93 19.32 -0.40 -2.43
C ALA A 93 18.98 -1.89 -2.34
N LEU A 94 17.73 -2.26 -2.62
CA LEU A 94 17.41 -3.68 -2.79
C LEU A 94 17.93 -4.14 -4.15
N GLU A 95 18.78 -5.17 -4.15
CA GLU A 95 19.37 -5.70 -5.37
C GLU A 95 18.29 -6.19 -6.34
N GLY A 96 18.37 -5.73 -7.60
CA GLY A 96 17.42 -6.06 -8.66
C GLY A 96 16.12 -5.26 -8.64
N ALA A 97 15.86 -4.43 -7.62
CA ALA A 97 14.68 -3.57 -7.58
C ALA A 97 14.90 -2.26 -8.35
N ALA A 98 13.92 -1.86 -9.14
CA ALA A 98 13.92 -0.53 -9.77
C ALA A 98 13.72 0.56 -8.72
N GLN A 99 14.44 1.68 -8.83
CA GLN A 99 14.32 2.80 -7.90
C GLN A 99 13.68 4.02 -8.55
N PHE A 100 12.73 4.62 -7.83
CA PHE A 100 12.04 5.83 -8.25
C PHE A 100 12.11 6.88 -7.14
N GLU A 101 12.55 8.09 -7.49
CA GLU A 101 12.65 9.20 -6.55
C GLU A 101 11.29 9.61 -5.97
N ASP A 102 10.21 9.43 -6.74
CA ASP A 102 8.82 9.70 -6.38
C ASP A 102 7.90 8.60 -6.97
N TRP A 103 6.70 8.97 -7.43
CA TRP A 103 5.81 8.08 -8.15
C TRP A 103 6.47 7.58 -9.45
N PRO A 104 6.36 6.28 -9.78
CA PRO A 104 6.79 5.76 -11.08
C PRO A 104 6.05 6.46 -12.22
N PRO A 105 6.72 6.72 -13.37
CA PRO A 105 6.05 7.26 -14.54
C PRO A 105 4.92 6.34 -14.98
N ARG A 106 3.75 6.92 -15.29
CA ARG A 106 2.64 6.17 -15.89
C ARG A 106 3.01 5.91 -17.35
N GLY A 107 3.09 4.64 -17.73
CA GLY A 107 3.21 4.24 -19.14
C GLY A 107 1.97 4.61 -19.95
#